data_AF-A0A386UD27-F1
#
_entry.id   AF-A0A386UD27-F1
#
_cell.length_a   1.000
_cell.length_b   1.000
_cell.length_c   1.000
_cell.angle_alpha   90.00
_cell.angle_beta   90.00
_cell.angle_gamma   90.00
#
_symmetry.space_group_name_H-M   'P 1'
#
loop_
_entity.id
_entity.type
_entity.pdbx_description
1 polymer ?
#
loop_
_entity_poly.entity_id
_entity_poly.type
_entity_poly.pdbx_seq_one_letter_code
_entity_poly.pdbx_strand_id
1 'polypeptide(L)' 'MATHEAGTELTCGHEGCGCRVRIEVPCHCSGATEPYRCTCGEALVPVQ' A
#
# COMPACT_ATOMS: atom_id res chain seq x y z
N MET A 1 -0.65 12.58 3.05
CA MET A 1 -1.62 12.01 2.08
C MET A 1 -1.04 10.69 1.55
N ALA A 2 -1.13 9.62 2.33
CA ALA A 2 -0.89 8.25 1.86
C ALA A 2 -1.73 7.25 2.67
N THR A 3 -2.89 7.67 3.16
CA THR A 3 -3.87 6.80 3.81
C THR A 3 -4.86 6.36 2.75
N HIS A 4 -4.83 5.09 2.42
CA HIS A 4 -5.78 4.45 1.52
C HIS A 4 -7.05 4.08 2.30
N GLU A 5 -8.21 4.20 1.67
CA GLU A 5 -9.48 3.85 2.27
C GLU A 5 -9.65 2.33 2.38
N ALA A 6 -10.52 1.89 3.29
CA ALA A 6 -10.89 0.47 3.37
C ALA A 6 -11.42 -0.02 2.01
N GLY A 7 -11.00 -1.21 1.61
CA GLY A 7 -11.29 -1.81 0.32
C GLY A 7 -10.28 -1.49 -0.78
N THR A 8 -9.40 -0.48 -0.60
CA THR A 8 -8.35 -0.18 -1.60
C THR A 8 -7.43 -1.38 -1.78
N GLU A 9 -7.22 -1.79 -3.02
CA GLU A 9 -6.27 -2.85 -3.36
C GLU A 9 -4.94 -2.23 -3.78
N LEU A 10 -3.85 -2.73 -3.21
CA LEU A 10 -2.50 -2.31 -3.53
C LEU A 10 -1.71 -3.49 -4.11
N THR A 11 -0.82 -3.20 -5.04
CA THR A 11 0.15 -4.12 -5.61
C THR A 11 1.57 -3.61 -5.39
N CYS A 12 2.51 -4.53 -5.23
CA CYS A 12 3.93 -4.19 -5.19
C CYS A 12 4.39 -3.64 -6.54
N GLY A 13 5.10 -2.51 -6.53
CA GLY A 13 5.66 -1.88 -7.74
C GLY A 13 6.85 -2.61 -8.34
N HIS A 14 7.46 -3.54 -7.61
CA HIS A 14 8.61 -4.31 -8.08
C HIS A 14 8.16 -5.37 -9.09
N GLU A 15 8.72 -5.31 -10.30
CA GLU A 15 8.49 -6.30 -11.35
C GLU A 15 8.81 -7.72 -10.84
N GLY A 16 7.90 -8.67 -11.07
CA GLY A 16 8.08 -10.07 -10.66
C GLY A 16 7.76 -10.39 -9.20
N CYS A 17 7.53 -9.40 -8.32
CA CYS A 17 7.13 -9.66 -6.94
C CYS A 17 5.67 -10.12 -6.84
N GLY A 18 4.76 -9.41 -7.52
CA GLY A 18 3.35 -9.81 -7.66
C GLY A 18 2.50 -9.78 -6.38
N CYS A 19 3.05 -9.33 -5.24
CA CYS A 19 2.30 -9.21 -4.00
C CYS A 19 1.11 -8.27 -4.15
N ARG A 20 -0.05 -8.69 -3.65
CA ARG A 20 -1.27 -7.89 -3.56
C ARG A 20 -1.80 -7.90 -2.14
N VAL A 21 -2.25 -6.75 -1.68
CA VAL A 21 -2.88 -6.57 -0.36
C VAL A 21 -4.13 -5.71 -0.52
N ARG A 22 -5.06 -5.87 0.42
CA ARG A 22 -6.24 -5.01 0.53
C ARG A 22 -6.19 -4.29 1.87
N ILE A 23 -6.54 -3.01 1.86
CA ILE A 23 -6.67 -2.23 3.09
C ILE A 23 -7.99 -2.62 3.74
N GLU A 24 -7.94 -3.27 4.90
CA GLU A 24 -9.15 -3.56 5.69
C GLU A 24 -9.56 -2.36 6.56
N VAL A 25 -8.58 -1.68 7.15
CA VAL A 25 -8.80 -0.51 8.00
C VAL A 25 -7.77 0.57 7.61
N PRO A 26 -8.20 1.82 7.36
CA PRO A 26 -7.28 2.90 7.02
C PRO A 26 -6.35 3.22 8.21
N CYS A 27 -5.12 3.63 7.90
CA CYS A 27 -4.22 4.18 8.92
C CYS A 27 -4.73 5.55 9.38
N HIS A 28 -4.73 5.78 10.70
CA HIS A 28 -5.19 7.02 11.33
C HIS A 28 -4.06 7.83 11.99
N CYS A 29 -2.80 7.44 11.78
CA CYS A 29 -1.65 8.15 12.34
C CYS A 29 -1.54 9.56 11.77
N SER A 30 -1.52 10.58 12.64
CA SER A 30 -1.35 11.97 12.22
C SER A 30 0.00 12.18 11.54
N GLY A 31 0.00 12.81 10.36
CA GLY A 31 1.22 13.10 9.61
C GLY A 31 1.81 11.92 8.83
N ALA A 32 1.13 10.76 8.77
CA ALA A 32 1.57 9.65 7.94
C ALA A 32 1.59 10.04 6.44
N THR A 33 2.78 10.07 5.88
CA THR A 33 3.05 10.40 4.46
C THR A 33 3.82 9.30 3.74
N GLU A 34 4.36 8.32 4.46
CA GLU A 34 5.08 7.21 3.86
C GLU A 34 4.13 6.21 3.19
N PRO A 35 4.53 5.61 2.06
CA PRO A 35 3.78 4.55 1.42
C PRO A 35 3.88 3.25 2.23
N TYR A 36 2.88 2.39 2.08
CA TYR A 36 3.00 1.01 2.53
C TYR A 36 4.12 0.32 1.74
N ARG A 37 4.94 -0.49 2.42
CA ARG A 37 6.04 -1.22 1.80
C ARG A 37 5.78 -2.71 1.77
N CYS A 38 6.16 -3.34 0.67
CA CYS A 38 6.26 -4.79 0.59
C CYS A 38 7.50 -5.25 1.37
N THR A 39 7.51 -6.51 1.81
CA THR A 39 8.68 -7.13 2.44
C THR A 39 9.91 -7.12 1.53
N CYS A 40 9.73 -7.04 0.21
CA CYS A 40 10.85 -6.89 -0.73
C CYS A 40 11.52 -5.50 -0.70
N GLY A 41 10.94 -4.54 0.03
CA GLY A 41 11.45 -3.17 0.21
C GLY A 41 10.76 -2.13 -0.67
N GLU A 42 10.10 -2.54 -1.76
CA GLU A 42 9.43 -1.64 -2.69
C GLU A 42 8.11 -1.09 -2.14
N ALA A 43 7.68 0.07 -2.66
CA ALA A 43 6.38 0.64 -2.36
C ALA A 43 5.22 -0.21 -2.92
N LEU A 44 4.15 -0.30 -2.15
CA LEU A 44 2.85 -0.76 -2.61
C LEU A 44 2.09 0.43 -3.21
N VAL A 45 1.55 0.23 -4.40
CA VAL A 45 0.80 1.25 -5.16
C VAL A 45 -0.61 0.76 -5.46
N PRO A 46 -1.61 1.63 -5.60
CA PRO A 46 -2.96 1.22 -5.98
C PRO A 46 -2.97 0.38 -7.26
N VAL A 47 -3.74 -0.70 -7.26
CA VAL A 47 -4.08 -1.41 -8.48
C VAL A 47 -4.97 -0.50 -9.33
N GLN A 48 -4.66 -0.34 -10.61
CA GLN A 48 -5.48 0.41 -11.56
C GLN A 48 -6.74 -0.36 -11.96
#